data_AF-A0A8J6MG30-F1
#
_entry.id   AF-A0A8J6MG30-F1
#
_cell.length_a   1.000
_cell.length_b   1.000
_cell.length_c   1.000
_cell.angle_alpha   90.00
_cell.angle_beta   90.00
_cell.angle_gamma   90.00
#
_symmetry.space_group_name_H-M   'P 1'
#
loop_
_entity.id
_entity.type
_entity.pdbx_description
1 polymer ?
#
loop_
_entity_poly.entity_id
_entity_poly.type
_entity_poly.pdbx_seq_one_letter_code
_entity_poly.pdbx_strand_id
1 'polypeptide(L)'
;AVGLLWDQAPTAVTVRADGPITQISQLAGKTLAAPEFDGGRQVFPVFAAINNIPFSSINWLSVAPELREPMLVQRRADGITGFVTSTALSLRALGMDLPAQRIFRYREHGLDFFYGSVILTTRTYAARNPEVLRSLVGALYRSMKWSFNNRDGAIAALRLREPLTDVAIETVRQQMAMEELVDSPNVRRLGLGVIEAPRLQRQIEAVKLAYALGDTPSVDRFHTDRFLPPAAERAL
;
A
#
# COMPACT_ATOMS: atom_id res chain seq x y z
N ALA A 1 0.12 12.28 10.10
CA ALA A 1 1.13 12.14 9.04
C ALA A 1 1.92 13.43 8.91
N VAL A 2 3.23 13.31 8.77
CA VAL A 2 4.16 14.43 8.51
C VAL A 2 4.81 14.33 7.12
N GLY A 3 4.35 13.36 6.33
CA GLY A 3 4.80 13.11 4.97
C GLY A 3 4.29 11.76 4.46
N LEU A 4 4.18 11.65 3.14
CA LEU A 4 3.82 10.43 2.42
C LEU A 4 5.07 9.62 2.04
N LEU A 5 5.00 8.29 2.14
CA LEU A 5 6.02 7.37 1.65
C LEU A 5 5.64 6.81 0.28
N TRP A 6 4.39 6.35 0.16
CA TRP A 6 3.82 5.82 -1.09
C TRP A 6 2.58 6.60 -1.48
N ASP A 7 2.62 7.21 -2.65
CA ASP A 7 1.50 7.98 -3.16
C ASP A 7 0.32 7.09 -3.55
N GLN A 8 0.58 5.92 -4.12
CA GLN A 8 -0.47 4.96 -4.45
C GLN A 8 -0.55 3.84 -3.39
N ALA A 9 -1.76 3.44 -3.03
CA ALA A 9 -1.97 2.30 -2.15
C ALA A 9 -1.52 0.99 -2.82
N PRO A 10 -0.77 0.12 -2.11
CA PRO A 10 -0.36 -1.18 -2.62
C PRO A 10 -1.43 -2.27 -2.49
N THR A 11 -2.61 -1.93 -1.98
CA THR A 11 -3.66 -2.90 -1.64
C THR A 11 -4.23 -3.56 -2.87
N ALA A 12 -4.30 -4.90 -2.83
CA ALA A 12 -4.86 -5.72 -3.88
C ALA A 12 -5.56 -6.95 -3.30
N VAL A 13 -6.39 -7.56 -4.14
CA VAL A 13 -6.80 -8.96 -3.99
C VAL A 13 -6.17 -9.78 -5.11
N THR A 14 -5.48 -10.85 -4.74
CA THR A 14 -4.83 -11.77 -5.68
C THR A 14 -5.57 -13.08 -5.69
N VAL A 15 -5.94 -13.55 -6.87
CA VAL A 15 -6.54 -14.87 -7.11
C VAL A 15 -5.65 -15.65 -8.06
N ARG A 16 -5.88 -16.95 -8.19
CA ARG A 16 -5.15 -17.76 -9.18
C ARG A 16 -5.59 -17.41 -10.60
N ALA A 17 -4.65 -17.26 -11.52
CA ALA A 17 -4.95 -16.98 -12.92
C ALA A 17 -5.72 -18.12 -13.61
N ASP A 18 -5.44 -19.37 -13.22
CA ASP A 18 -6.13 -20.58 -13.67
C ASP A 18 -7.49 -20.82 -12.98
N GLY A 19 -7.90 -19.92 -12.08
CA GLY A 19 -9.14 -20.00 -11.32
C GLY A 19 -10.34 -19.36 -12.04
N PRO A 20 -11.56 -19.58 -11.51
CA PRO A 20 -12.80 -19.10 -12.12
C PRO A 20 -13.04 -17.59 -11.97
N ILE A 21 -12.25 -16.89 -11.15
CA ILE A 21 -12.38 -15.44 -10.91
C ILE A 21 -11.51 -14.70 -11.93
N THR A 22 -12.15 -14.11 -12.93
CA THR A 22 -11.53 -13.30 -13.98
C THR A 22 -11.85 -11.80 -13.86
N GLN A 23 -12.87 -11.44 -13.09
CA GLN A 23 -13.28 -10.05 -12.81
C GLN A 23 -13.73 -9.87 -11.35
N ILE A 24 -13.66 -8.65 -10.85
CA ILE A 24 -13.90 -8.32 -9.43
C ILE A 24 -15.32 -8.66 -8.94
N SER A 25 -16.34 -8.61 -9.80
CA SER A 25 -17.72 -8.94 -9.43
C SER A 25 -17.88 -10.42 -9.02
N GLN A 26 -16.99 -11.29 -9.50
CA GLN A 26 -16.98 -12.73 -9.17
C GLN A 26 -16.35 -13.04 -7.81
N LEU A 27 -15.89 -12.02 -7.07
CA LEU A 27 -15.47 -12.16 -5.68
C LEU A 27 -16.66 -12.41 -4.75
N ALA A 28 -17.88 -12.03 -5.15
CA ALA A 28 -19.08 -12.29 -4.35
C ALA A 28 -19.26 -13.80 -4.10
N GLY A 29 -19.48 -14.17 -2.83
CA GLY A 29 -19.61 -15.57 -2.40
C GLY A 29 -18.28 -16.32 -2.23
N LYS A 30 -17.13 -15.67 -2.44
CA LYS A 30 -15.80 -16.32 -2.42
C LYS A 30 -15.14 -16.26 -1.06
N THR A 31 -14.20 -17.18 -0.85
CA THR A 31 -13.38 -17.24 0.36
C THR A 31 -12.08 -16.48 0.16
N LEU A 32 -11.87 -15.43 0.96
CA LEU A 32 -10.64 -14.64 0.96
C LEU A 32 -9.84 -14.88 2.24
N ALA A 33 -8.57 -15.26 2.11
CA ALA A 33 -7.68 -15.46 3.24
C ALA A 33 -6.78 -14.24 3.50
N ALA A 34 -6.74 -13.79 4.75
CA ALA A 34 -5.83 -12.74 5.20
C ALA A 34 -5.77 -12.64 6.73
N PRO A 35 -4.63 -12.19 7.29
CA PRO A 35 -4.58 -11.71 8.67
C PRO A 35 -5.62 -10.64 8.93
N GLU A 36 -6.12 -10.55 10.16
CA GLU A 36 -7.15 -9.57 10.51
C GLU A 36 -6.65 -8.14 10.35
N PHE A 37 -5.38 -7.88 10.66
CA PHE A 37 -4.75 -6.57 10.52
C PHE A 37 -4.25 -6.26 9.10
N ASP A 38 -4.45 -7.16 8.13
CA ASP A 38 -3.95 -6.96 6.76
C ASP A 38 -4.53 -5.69 6.13
N GLY A 39 -3.67 -4.84 5.57
CA GLY A 39 -4.09 -3.58 4.97
C GLY A 39 -5.05 -3.74 3.79
N GLY A 40 -4.89 -4.80 2.99
CA GLY A 40 -5.84 -5.14 1.92
C GLY A 40 -7.22 -5.48 2.50
N ARG A 41 -7.27 -6.32 3.54
CA ARG A 41 -8.51 -6.68 4.24
C ARG A 41 -9.19 -5.47 4.90
N GLN A 42 -8.43 -4.58 5.52
CA GLN A 42 -8.95 -3.36 6.15
C GLN A 42 -9.48 -2.34 5.12
N VAL A 43 -8.97 -2.32 3.89
CA VAL A 43 -9.51 -1.45 2.84
C VAL A 43 -10.65 -2.14 2.06
N PHE A 44 -10.77 -3.46 2.14
CA PHE A 44 -11.75 -4.24 1.37
C PHE A 44 -13.21 -3.77 1.54
N PRO A 45 -13.73 -3.37 2.72
CA PRO A 45 -15.10 -2.87 2.83
C PRO A 45 -15.38 -1.68 1.92
N VAL A 46 -14.41 -0.77 1.78
CA VAL A 46 -14.50 0.40 0.89
C VAL A 46 -14.46 -0.05 -0.57
N PHE A 47 -13.54 -0.95 -0.90
CA PHE A 47 -13.42 -1.53 -2.23
C PHE A 47 -14.72 -2.23 -2.66
N ALA A 48 -15.31 -3.01 -1.75
CA ALA A 48 -16.53 -3.75 -1.98
C ALA A 48 -17.72 -2.82 -2.22
N ALA A 49 -17.86 -1.76 -1.40
CA ALA A 49 -18.91 -0.76 -1.56
C ALA A 49 -18.85 -0.05 -2.92
N ILE A 50 -17.66 0.39 -3.35
CA ILE A 50 -17.48 1.06 -4.66
C ILE A 50 -17.79 0.13 -5.83
N ASN A 51 -17.48 -1.15 -5.69
CA ASN A 51 -17.62 -2.14 -6.76
C ASN A 51 -18.92 -2.96 -6.65
N ASN A 52 -19.87 -2.56 -5.80
CA ASN A 52 -21.15 -3.23 -5.60
C ASN A 52 -21.02 -4.72 -5.21
N ILE A 53 -19.98 -5.07 -4.48
CA ILE A 53 -19.78 -6.41 -3.92
C ILE A 53 -20.38 -6.40 -2.52
N PRO A 54 -21.42 -7.22 -2.22
CA PRO A 54 -21.95 -7.28 -0.87
C PRO A 54 -20.86 -7.79 0.08
N PHE A 55 -20.44 -6.97 1.05
CA PHE A 55 -19.36 -7.35 1.97
C PHE A 55 -19.68 -8.64 2.73
N SER A 56 -20.95 -8.84 3.11
CA SER A 56 -21.44 -10.06 3.76
C SER A 56 -21.39 -11.32 2.89
N SER A 57 -21.20 -11.18 1.57
CA SER A 57 -21.03 -12.33 0.67
C SER A 57 -19.61 -12.89 0.69
N ILE A 58 -18.64 -12.18 1.26
CA ILE A 58 -17.25 -12.65 1.36
C ILE A 58 -17.09 -13.53 2.59
N ASN A 59 -16.58 -14.74 2.38
CA ASN A 59 -16.20 -15.64 3.46
C ASN A 59 -14.76 -15.36 3.87
N TRP A 60 -14.56 -14.63 4.97
CA TRP A 60 -13.20 -14.33 5.45
C TRP A 60 -12.59 -15.51 6.19
N LEU A 61 -11.46 -15.99 5.67
CA LEU A 61 -10.61 -16.96 6.35
C LEU A 61 -9.47 -16.21 7.07
N SER A 62 -9.65 -15.95 8.37
CA SER A 62 -8.59 -15.36 9.21
C SER A 62 -7.43 -16.34 9.37
N VAL A 63 -6.21 -15.93 9.01
CA VAL A 63 -4.99 -16.74 9.12
C VAL A 63 -3.81 -15.92 9.62
N ALA A 64 -2.79 -16.58 10.18
CA ALA A 64 -1.51 -15.93 10.48
C ALA A 64 -0.82 -15.47 9.18
N PRO A 65 0.04 -14.41 9.23
CA PRO A 65 0.70 -13.87 8.04
C PRO A 65 1.39 -14.91 7.16
N GLU A 66 2.14 -15.83 7.77
CA GLU A 66 2.88 -16.90 7.10
C GLU A 66 1.99 -17.93 6.40
N LEU A 67 0.70 -17.99 6.74
CA LEU A 67 -0.25 -18.94 6.16
C LEU A 67 -1.07 -18.35 4.99
N ARG A 68 -1.03 -17.03 4.78
CA ARG A 68 -1.87 -16.36 3.76
C ARG A 68 -1.64 -16.91 2.36
N GLU A 69 -0.43 -16.78 1.83
CA GLU A 69 -0.09 -17.22 0.48
C GLU A 69 -0.26 -18.74 0.30
N PRO A 70 0.14 -19.61 1.27
CA PRO A 70 -0.18 -21.02 1.23
C PRO A 70 -1.67 -21.34 1.06
N MET A 71 -2.60 -20.57 1.65
CA MET A 71 -4.04 -20.81 1.47
C MET A 71 -4.46 -20.68 0.00
N LEU A 72 -3.88 -19.73 -0.75
CA LEU A 72 -4.16 -19.57 -2.18
C LEU A 72 -3.50 -20.69 -3.01
N VAL A 73 -2.24 -20.99 -2.73
CA VAL A 73 -1.48 -22.03 -3.46
C VAL A 73 -2.17 -23.39 -3.33
N GLN A 74 -2.61 -23.74 -2.12
CA GLN A 74 -3.30 -24.99 -1.80
C GLN A 74 -4.79 -25.00 -2.14
N ARG A 75 -5.32 -23.93 -2.77
CA ARG A 75 -6.75 -23.77 -3.11
C ARG A 75 -7.70 -23.90 -1.91
N ARG A 76 -7.22 -23.56 -0.70
CA ARG A 76 -8.04 -23.47 0.51
C ARG A 76 -8.79 -22.14 0.60
N ALA A 77 -8.32 -21.12 -0.11
CA ALA A 77 -9.02 -19.87 -0.36
C ALA A 77 -9.07 -19.59 -1.87
N ASP A 78 -10.12 -18.89 -2.30
CA ASP A 78 -10.29 -18.46 -3.69
C ASP A 78 -9.38 -17.26 -4.03
N GLY A 79 -9.03 -16.46 -3.02
CA GLY A 79 -8.15 -15.30 -3.13
C GLY A 79 -7.49 -14.92 -1.80
N ILE A 80 -6.51 -14.03 -1.87
CA ILE A 80 -5.86 -13.42 -0.70
C ILE A 80 -5.84 -11.90 -0.85
N THR A 81 -5.90 -11.16 0.26
CA THR A 81 -5.66 -9.72 0.24
C THR A 81 -4.29 -9.37 0.79
N GLY A 82 -3.75 -8.25 0.31
CA GLY A 82 -2.52 -7.71 0.89
C GLY A 82 -1.89 -6.63 0.04
N PHE A 83 -0.65 -6.32 0.37
CA PHE A 83 0.16 -5.41 -0.43
C PHE A 83 0.78 -6.18 -1.59
N VAL A 84 0.53 -5.73 -2.82
CA VAL A 84 1.00 -6.40 -4.06
C VAL A 84 2.52 -6.62 -4.05
N THR A 85 3.28 -5.67 -3.50
CA THR A 85 4.75 -5.75 -3.35
C THR A 85 5.21 -6.86 -2.40
N SER A 86 4.32 -7.39 -1.56
CA SER A 86 4.60 -8.51 -0.66
C SER A 86 3.97 -9.81 -1.18
N THR A 87 2.68 -9.80 -1.47
CA THR A 87 1.93 -11.00 -1.86
C THR A 87 2.46 -11.59 -3.16
N ALA A 88 2.75 -10.75 -4.16
CA ALA A 88 3.16 -11.25 -5.48
C ALA A 88 4.49 -11.98 -5.45
N LEU A 89 5.42 -11.49 -4.63
CA LEU A 89 6.75 -12.10 -4.46
C LEU A 89 6.74 -13.29 -3.52
N SER A 90 5.90 -13.26 -2.48
CA SER A 90 5.73 -14.39 -1.57
C SER A 90 5.08 -15.58 -2.28
N LEU A 91 4.07 -15.33 -3.14
CA LEU A 91 3.50 -16.37 -4.01
C LEU A 91 4.52 -16.93 -4.99
N ARG A 92 5.39 -16.07 -5.56
CA ARG A 92 6.48 -16.50 -6.44
C ARG A 92 7.45 -17.43 -5.73
N ALA A 93 7.84 -17.11 -4.49
CA ALA A 93 8.69 -17.96 -3.67
C ALA A 93 8.06 -19.34 -3.36
N LEU A 94 6.72 -19.43 -3.40
CA LEU A 94 5.96 -20.68 -3.27
C LEU A 94 5.67 -21.38 -4.61
N GLY A 95 6.31 -20.96 -5.70
CA GLY A 95 6.17 -21.59 -7.02
C GLY A 95 4.98 -21.09 -7.86
N MET A 96 4.31 -20.02 -7.45
CA MET A 96 3.27 -19.36 -8.24
C MET A 96 3.83 -18.07 -8.85
N ASP A 97 4.43 -18.15 -10.05
CA ASP A 97 4.96 -16.99 -10.77
C ASP A 97 3.87 -15.97 -11.15
N LEU A 98 4.29 -14.73 -11.48
CA LEU A 98 3.37 -13.62 -11.78
C LEU A 98 2.28 -13.95 -12.83
N PRO A 99 2.56 -14.66 -13.95
CA PRO A 99 1.50 -15.02 -14.91
C PRO A 99 0.43 -15.96 -14.33
N ALA A 100 0.77 -16.72 -13.28
CA ALA A 100 -0.17 -17.59 -12.56
C ALA A 100 -0.98 -16.82 -11.50
N GLN A 101 -0.73 -15.53 -11.33
CA GLN A 101 -1.42 -14.64 -10.39
C GLN A 101 -2.30 -13.66 -11.17
N ARG A 102 -3.59 -13.62 -10.86
CA ARG A 102 -4.47 -12.54 -11.30
C ARG A 102 -4.63 -11.55 -10.15
N ILE A 103 -4.08 -10.37 -10.32
CA ILE A 103 -3.99 -9.34 -9.28
C ILE A 103 -4.98 -8.23 -9.63
N PHE A 104 -5.96 -8.01 -8.77
CA PHE A 104 -6.87 -6.88 -8.86
C PHE A 104 -6.40 -5.81 -7.88
N ARG A 105 -5.68 -4.80 -8.37
CA ARG A 105 -5.24 -3.70 -7.52
C ARG A 105 -6.43 -2.80 -7.25
N TYR A 106 -6.64 -2.41 -6.00
CA TYR A 106 -7.83 -1.62 -5.66
C TYR A 106 -7.85 -0.27 -6.39
N ARG A 107 -6.66 0.33 -6.59
CA ARG A 107 -6.52 1.58 -7.36
C ARG A 107 -6.96 1.49 -8.83
N GLU A 108 -6.95 0.30 -9.42
CA GLU A 108 -7.42 0.05 -10.79
C GLU A 108 -8.96 -0.12 -10.85
N HIS A 109 -9.62 -0.10 -9.69
CA HIS A 109 -11.04 -0.40 -9.51
C HIS A 109 -11.72 0.62 -8.59
N GLY A 110 -11.42 1.91 -8.82
CA GLY A 110 -12.09 3.03 -8.18
C GLY A 110 -11.53 3.48 -6.82
N LEU A 111 -10.39 2.94 -6.37
CA LEU A 111 -9.69 3.38 -5.16
C LEU A 111 -8.33 4.06 -5.43
N ASP A 112 -8.19 4.73 -6.57
CA ASP A 112 -6.99 5.50 -6.96
C ASP A 112 -6.65 6.65 -6.00
N PHE A 113 -7.65 7.13 -5.26
CA PHE A 113 -7.49 8.20 -4.28
C PHE A 113 -6.92 7.74 -2.93
N PHE A 114 -6.78 6.44 -2.66
CA PHE A 114 -6.17 5.97 -1.42
C PHE A 114 -4.65 6.17 -1.43
N TYR A 115 -4.16 6.80 -0.37
CA TYR A 115 -2.74 6.86 -0.07
C TYR A 115 -2.22 5.51 0.45
N GLY A 116 -0.97 5.20 0.14
CA GLY A 116 -0.29 4.04 0.69
C GLY A 116 0.25 4.32 2.10
N SER A 117 1.54 4.14 2.28
CA SER A 117 2.21 4.33 3.58
C SER A 117 2.57 5.80 3.82
N VAL A 118 2.53 6.21 5.08
CA VAL A 118 2.82 7.58 5.55
C VAL A 118 3.82 7.56 6.71
N ILE A 119 4.56 8.65 6.87
CA ILE A 119 5.41 8.90 8.04
C ILE A 119 4.52 9.46 9.16
N LEU A 120 4.47 8.77 10.29
CA LEU A 120 3.62 9.11 11.43
C LEU A 120 4.44 9.51 12.65
N THR A 121 3.91 10.46 13.41
CA THR A 121 4.41 10.86 14.72
C THR A 121 3.23 11.42 15.54
N THR A 122 3.42 11.60 16.83
CA THR A 122 2.39 12.18 17.71
C THR A 122 2.38 13.70 17.60
N ARG A 123 1.22 14.33 17.85
CA ARG A 123 1.09 15.79 17.90
C ARG A 123 2.04 16.41 18.93
N THR A 124 2.15 15.78 20.09
CA THR A 124 3.03 16.20 21.18
C THR A 124 4.50 16.19 20.76
N TYR A 125 4.97 15.11 20.12
CA TYR A 125 6.34 15.04 19.63
C TYR A 125 6.59 16.08 18.54
N ALA A 126 5.63 16.26 17.62
CA ALA A 126 5.75 17.21 16.54
C ALA A 126 5.78 18.68 17.01
N ALA A 127 5.08 19.00 18.09
CA ALA A 127 5.12 20.33 18.69
C ALA A 127 6.43 20.58 19.46
N ARG A 128 6.96 19.57 20.16
CA ARG A 128 8.16 19.70 21.00
C ARG A 128 9.47 19.61 20.21
N ASN A 129 9.49 18.89 19.10
CA ASN A 129 10.71 18.58 18.35
C ASN A 129 10.59 18.95 16.86
N PRO A 130 10.24 20.21 16.51
CA PRO A 130 9.99 20.57 15.13
C PRO A 130 11.24 20.45 14.24
N GLU A 131 12.40 20.87 14.73
CA GLU A 131 13.66 20.81 13.97
C GLU A 131 14.12 19.37 13.73
N VAL A 132 13.99 18.50 14.73
CA VAL A 132 14.29 17.07 14.58
C VAL A 132 13.41 16.45 13.49
N LEU A 133 12.11 16.79 13.46
CA LEU A 133 11.23 16.30 12.41
C LEU A 133 11.57 16.85 11.03
N ARG A 134 11.92 18.14 10.91
CA ARG A 134 12.37 18.71 9.62
C ARG A 134 13.62 17.96 9.11
N SER A 135 14.60 17.74 9.97
CA SER A 135 15.83 17.03 9.60
C SER A 135 15.57 15.57 9.23
N LEU A 136 14.76 14.85 10.02
CA LEU A 136 14.41 13.46 9.74
C LEU A 136 13.64 13.32 8.43
N VAL A 137 12.57 14.10 8.26
CA VAL A 137 11.73 14.07 7.05
C VAL A 137 12.56 14.46 5.82
N GLY A 138 13.44 15.45 5.93
CA GLY A 138 14.37 15.82 4.86
C GLY A 138 15.39 14.73 4.53
N ALA A 139 15.94 14.02 5.53
CA ALA A 139 16.82 12.88 5.29
C ALA A 139 16.08 11.72 4.59
N LEU A 140 14.84 11.44 5.00
CA LEU A 140 14.01 10.39 4.39
C LEU A 140 13.70 10.69 2.92
N TYR A 141 13.32 11.93 2.57
CA TYR A 141 13.05 12.27 1.17
C TYR A 141 14.30 12.33 0.30
N ARG A 142 15.44 12.80 0.83
CA ARG A 142 16.72 12.70 0.12
C ARG A 142 17.09 11.23 -0.14
N SER A 143 16.89 10.36 0.85
CA SER A 143 17.12 8.92 0.71
C SER A 143 16.18 8.29 -0.31
N MET A 144 14.89 8.63 -0.29
CA MET A 144 13.91 8.11 -1.24
C MET A 144 14.25 8.52 -2.68
N LYS A 145 14.55 9.80 -2.89
CA LYS A 145 15.00 10.32 -4.20
C LYS A 145 16.29 9.65 -4.66
N TRP A 146 17.25 9.46 -3.77
CA TRP A 146 18.49 8.75 -4.09
C TRP A 146 18.22 7.30 -4.48
N SER A 147 17.43 6.57 -3.70
CA SER A 147 17.05 5.18 -3.97
C SER A 147 16.29 5.00 -5.28
N PHE A 148 15.42 5.96 -5.62
CA PHE A 148 14.70 5.98 -6.89
C PHE A 148 15.66 6.06 -8.07
N ASN A 149 16.68 6.93 -7.98
CA ASN A 149 17.67 7.17 -9.02
C ASN A 149 18.86 6.18 -9.00
N ASN A 150 19.07 5.44 -7.90
CA ASN A 150 20.22 4.55 -7.68
C ASN A 150 19.75 3.18 -7.14
N ARG A 151 18.93 2.48 -7.95
CA ARG A 151 18.24 1.25 -7.53
C ARG A 151 19.19 0.17 -7.01
N ASP A 152 20.21 -0.17 -7.78
CA ASP A 152 21.24 -1.16 -7.39
C ASP A 152 21.98 -0.75 -6.11
N GLY A 153 22.30 0.55 -5.99
CA GLY A 153 22.93 1.10 -4.80
C GLY A 153 22.06 0.96 -3.55
N ALA A 154 20.74 1.15 -3.69
CA ALA A 154 19.79 0.97 -2.60
C ALA A 154 19.63 -0.50 -2.19
N ILE A 155 19.65 -1.45 -3.13
CA ILE A 155 19.67 -2.89 -2.82
C ILE A 155 20.99 -3.29 -2.14
N ALA A 156 22.13 -2.74 -2.59
CA ALA A 156 23.41 -2.96 -1.93
C ALA A 156 23.41 -2.41 -0.49
N ALA A 157 22.85 -1.22 -0.27
CA ALA A 157 22.70 -0.63 1.05
C ALA A 157 21.77 -1.47 1.96
N LEU A 158 20.69 -2.03 1.42
CA LEU A 158 19.82 -2.97 2.13
C LEU A 158 20.61 -4.22 2.55
N ARG A 159 21.35 -4.85 1.65
CA ARG A 159 22.12 -6.07 1.94
C ARG A 159 23.21 -5.85 2.99
N LEU A 160 23.80 -4.66 3.06
CA LEU A 160 24.75 -4.31 4.13
C LEU A 160 24.10 -4.34 5.52
N ARG A 161 22.79 -4.08 5.61
CA ARG A 161 22.01 -4.13 6.87
C ARG A 161 21.37 -5.49 7.10
N GLU A 162 20.92 -6.15 6.04
CA GLU A 162 20.26 -7.45 6.04
C GLU A 162 21.03 -8.43 5.14
N PRO A 163 22.11 -9.07 5.62
CA PRO A 163 22.99 -9.90 4.79
C PRO A 163 22.30 -11.10 4.12
N LEU A 164 21.16 -11.54 4.66
CA LEU A 164 20.34 -12.65 4.14
C LEU A 164 19.35 -12.23 3.04
N THR A 165 19.35 -10.96 2.65
CA THR A 165 18.51 -10.46 1.56
C THR A 165 18.76 -11.23 0.25
N ASP A 166 17.70 -11.78 -0.32
CA ASP A 166 17.68 -12.25 -1.70
C ASP A 166 17.64 -11.05 -2.64
N VAL A 167 18.80 -10.71 -3.20
CA VAL A 167 18.97 -9.56 -4.10
C VAL A 167 18.03 -9.64 -5.31
N ALA A 168 17.83 -10.83 -5.88
CA ALA A 168 17.00 -10.95 -7.09
C ALA A 168 15.53 -10.65 -6.79
N ILE A 169 15.02 -11.14 -5.65
CA ILE A 169 13.64 -10.88 -5.22
C ILE A 169 13.47 -9.41 -4.82
N GLU A 170 14.41 -8.84 -4.06
CA GLU A 170 14.29 -7.44 -3.62
C GLU A 170 14.43 -6.44 -4.76
N THR A 171 15.26 -6.71 -5.77
CA THR A 171 15.34 -5.86 -6.97
C THR A 171 13.97 -5.77 -7.66
N VAL A 172 13.27 -6.90 -7.80
CA VAL A 172 11.90 -6.90 -8.36
C VAL A 172 10.93 -6.17 -7.43
N ARG A 173 11.03 -6.35 -6.10
CA ARG A 173 10.19 -5.65 -5.13
C ARG A 173 10.37 -4.14 -5.20
N GLN A 174 11.62 -3.69 -5.21
CA GLN A 174 11.99 -2.29 -5.27
C GLN A 174 11.48 -1.67 -6.57
N GLN A 175 11.69 -2.34 -7.70
CA GLN A 175 11.20 -1.90 -8.99
C GLN A 175 9.68 -1.69 -8.96
N MET A 176 8.94 -2.72 -8.52
CA MET A 176 7.49 -2.67 -8.40
C MET A 176 7.05 -1.54 -7.46
N ALA A 177 7.67 -1.39 -6.29
CA ALA A 177 7.31 -0.33 -5.35
C ALA A 177 7.55 1.07 -5.93
N MET A 178 8.68 1.27 -6.62
CA MET A 178 9.02 2.58 -7.19
C MET A 178 8.10 2.96 -8.34
N GLU A 179 7.81 2.04 -9.26
CA GLU A 179 6.96 2.31 -10.42
C GLU A 179 5.48 2.40 -10.06
N GLU A 180 5.01 1.52 -9.17
CA GLU A 180 3.58 1.42 -8.89
C GLU A 180 3.11 2.31 -7.75
N LEU A 181 3.98 2.59 -6.77
CA LEU A 181 3.58 3.21 -5.50
C LEU A 181 4.16 4.63 -5.31
N VAL A 182 5.33 4.89 -5.89
CA VAL A 182 6.08 6.14 -5.68
C VAL A 182 5.97 7.07 -6.89
N ASP A 183 6.30 6.59 -8.09
CA ASP A 183 6.31 7.39 -9.32
C ASP A 183 4.89 7.57 -9.88
N SER A 184 4.13 8.47 -9.26
CA SER A 184 2.77 8.81 -9.68
C SER A 184 2.71 10.17 -10.37
N PRO A 185 1.63 10.47 -11.14
CA PRO A 185 1.39 11.81 -11.67
C PRO A 185 1.42 12.91 -10.59
N ASN A 186 0.95 12.61 -9.37
CA ASN A 186 0.97 13.56 -8.27
C ASN A 186 2.38 13.80 -7.76
N VAL A 187 3.20 12.76 -7.62
CA VAL A 187 4.60 12.92 -7.20
C VAL A 187 5.43 13.66 -8.25
N ARG A 188 5.22 13.39 -9.54
CA ARG A 188 5.89 14.14 -10.62
C ARG A 188 5.53 15.63 -10.61
N ARG A 189 4.30 15.98 -10.21
CA ARG A 189 3.83 17.38 -10.14
C ARG A 189 4.21 18.10 -8.84
N LEU A 190 4.15 17.41 -7.70
CA LEU A 190 4.22 18.02 -6.36
C LEU A 190 5.50 17.67 -5.58
N GLY A 191 6.28 16.72 -6.08
CA GLY A 191 7.38 16.09 -5.35
C GLY A 191 6.90 15.08 -4.29
N LEU A 192 7.82 14.22 -3.87
CA LEU A 192 7.61 13.17 -2.87
C LEU A 192 7.08 13.69 -1.53
N GLY A 193 5.98 13.14 -1.01
CA GLY A 193 5.59 13.40 0.38
C GLY A 193 4.36 14.26 0.59
N VAL A 194 3.84 14.88 -0.47
CA VAL A 194 2.66 15.74 -0.40
C VAL A 194 1.40 14.88 -0.25
N ILE A 195 0.57 15.22 0.74
CA ILE A 195 -0.80 14.74 0.86
C ILE A 195 -1.72 15.89 0.48
N GLU A 196 -2.51 15.70 -0.58
CA GLU A 196 -3.45 16.69 -1.09
C GLU A 196 -4.75 16.61 -0.29
N ALA A 197 -5.18 17.75 0.26
CA ALA A 197 -6.38 17.81 1.09
C ALA A 197 -7.64 17.25 0.40
N PRO A 198 -7.94 17.57 -0.88
CA PRO A 198 -9.11 17.01 -1.55
C PRO A 198 -9.06 15.47 -1.70
N ARG A 199 -7.88 14.92 -1.96
CA ARG A 199 -7.68 13.47 -2.11
C ARG A 199 -7.82 12.75 -0.76
N LEU A 200 -7.21 13.29 0.29
CA LEU A 200 -7.34 12.75 1.65
C LEU A 200 -8.79 12.88 2.17
N GLN A 201 -9.49 13.96 1.84
CA GLN A 201 -10.90 14.13 2.20
C GLN A 201 -11.77 13.01 1.61
N ARG A 202 -11.59 12.69 0.31
CA ARG A 202 -12.27 11.55 -0.32
C ARG A 202 -11.96 10.23 0.37
N GLN A 203 -10.71 10.01 0.78
CA GLN A 203 -10.32 8.81 1.53
C GLN A 203 -11.03 8.73 2.89
N ILE A 204 -11.09 9.84 3.64
CA ILE A 204 -11.79 9.92 4.93
C ILE A 204 -13.28 9.60 4.77
N GLU A 205 -13.94 10.18 3.76
CA GLU A 205 -15.36 9.95 3.48
C GLU A 205 -15.65 8.50 3.10
N ALA A 206 -14.80 7.90 2.26
CA ALA A 206 -14.95 6.52 1.84
C ALA A 206 -14.81 5.53 3.01
N VAL A 207 -13.82 5.75 3.90
CA VAL A 207 -13.65 4.94 5.12
C VAL A 207 -14.83 5.15 6.06
N LYS A 208 -15.26 6.40 6.29
CA LYS A 208 -16.42 6.70 7.14
C LYS A 208 -17.66 5.95 6.66
N LEU A 209 -17.96 6.01 5.37
CA LEU A 209 -19.13 5.37 4.80
C LEU A 209 -19.07 3.84 4.98
N ALA A 210 -17.94 3.22 4.61
CA ALA A 210 -17.79 1.76 4.65
C ALA A 210 -17.87 1.18 6.07
N TYR A 211 -17.44 1.95 7.08
CA TYR A 211 -17.43 1.54 8.48
C TYR A 211 -18.56 2.14 9.33
N ALA A 212 -19.51 2.86 8.70
CA ALA A 212 -20.60 3.55 9.38
C ALA A 212 -20.13 4.42 10.57
N LEU A 213 -19.00 5.13 10.40
CA LEU A 213 -18.44 5.98 11.44
C LEU A 213 -19.26 7.27 11.60
N GLY A 214 -19.28 7.82 12.81
CA GLY A 214 -20.00 9.04 13.17
C GLY A 214 -19.43 10.31 12.52
N ASP A 215 -18.73 11.14 13.28
CA ASP A 215 -18.23 12.43 12.77
C ASP A 215 -17.20 12.27 11.66
N THR A 216 -17.19 13.20 10.70
CA THR A 216 -16.13 13.32 9.68
C THR A 216 -15.08 14.31 10.18
N PRO A 217 -13.88 13.88 10.59
CA PRO A 217 -12.86 14.81 11.03
C PRO A 217 -12.25 15.56 9.84
N SER A 218 -11.76 16.79 10.07
CA SER A 218 -11.05 17.53 9.04
C SER A 218 -9.72 16.87 8.67
N VAL A 219 -9.26 17.11 7.43
CA VAL A 219 -7.97 16.64 6.91
C VAL A 219 -6.79 17.01 7.82
N ASP A 220 -6.80 18.20 8.42
CA ASP A 220 -5.76 18.70 9.33
C ASP A 220 -5.69 17.90 10.65
N ARG A 221 -6.72 17.08 10.94
CA ARG A 221 -6.65 16.09 12.02
C ARG A 221 -5.63 14.98 11.71
N PHE A 222 -5.37 14.70 10.43
CA PHE A 222 -4.58 13.55 10.01
C PHE A 222 -3.23 13.93 9.41
N HIS A 223 -3.06 15.15 8.89
CA HIS A 223 -1.86 15.52 8.13
C HIS A 223 -1.39 16.96 8.42
N THR A 224 -0.08 17.19 8.28
CA THR A 224 0.53 18.51 8.14
C THR A 224 1.76 18.41 7.24
N ASP A 225 1.93 19.38 6.35
CA ASP A 225 3.05 19.52 5.41
C ASP A 225 4.21 20.36 5.97
N ARG A 226 4.03 20.94 7.17
CA ARG A 226 4.98 21.89 7.76
C ARG A 226 6.40 21.36 7.93
N PHE A 227 6.61 20.05 7.84
CA PHE A 227 7.91 19.39 7.98
C PHE A 227 8.53 18.95 6.65
N LEU A 228 7.80 19.11 5.54
CA LEU A 228 8.31 18.77 4.23
C LEU A 228 9.42 19.75 3.80
N PRO A 229 10.53 19.24 3.22
CA PRO A 229 11.47 20.07 2.49
C PRO A 229 10.82 20.84 1.34
N PRO A 230 11.49 21.89 0.82
CA PRO A 230 11.10 22.57 -0.41
C PRO A 230 10.85 21.59 -1.57
N ALA A 231 9.91 21.93 -2.45
CA ALA A 231 9.50 21.04 -3.55
C ALA A 231 10.67 20.59 -4.44
N ALA A 232 11.64 21.48 -4.71
CA ALA A 232 12.82 21.17 -5.52
C ALA A 232 13.68 20.03 -4.93
N GLU A 233 13.73 19.92 -3.60
CA GLU A 233 14.48 18.85 -2.91
C GLU A 233 13.75 17.50 -2.96
N ARG A 234 12.45 17.51 -3.25
CA ARG A 234 11.57 16.33 -3.26
C ARG A 234 11.12 15.91 -4.66
N ALA A 235 11.48 16.65 -5.71
CA ALA A 235 11.21 16.28 -7.09
C ALA A 235 12.00 15.02 -7.47
N LEU A 236 11.33 14.03 -8.06
CA LEU A 236 11.95 12.79 -8.55
C LEU A 236 12.76 13.01 -9.82
#